data_AF-A0A9P9EKG5-F1
#
_entry.id   AF-A0A9P9EKG5-F1
#
_cell.length_a   1.000
_cell.length_b   1.000
_cell.length_c   1.000
_cell.angle_alpha   90.00
_cell.angle_beta   90.00
_cell.angle_gamma   90.00
#
_symmetry.space_group_name_H-M   'P 1'
#
loop_
_entity.id
_entity.type
_entity.pdbx_description
1 polymer ?
#
loop_
_entity_poly.entity_id
_entity_poly.type
_entity_poly.pdbx_seq_one_letter_code
_entity_poly.pdbx_strand_id
1 'polypeptide(L)'
;MPRGEDSTYARWLNWLGHLHLYNACGGTAAEFKILNPRSIALRGVIVNEIKFTGSDFDSISQEDALHEMYNLARISPNVEEGEHYCDNTITKKAAFWTTMCGSIEYFLDTAREKQPFFRRIPMPTEFSRFEKWEAWSLAQSKVTLDEDVRSVQWPLSILTKGRKFTVTTRGYMSFCPTRCMKGDLVAVVTGGSVPLILRPHRTSENAERLGLKEQYTLIGDSYIHGLTDVEALETKDGGADRLEDLVLL
;
A
#
# COMPACT_ATOMS: atom_id res chain seq x y z
N MET A 1 26.72 -25.51 -9.56
CA MET A 1 26.47 -24.44 -8.57
C MET A 1 26.55 -23.09 -9.27
N PRO A 2 25.43 -22.46 -9.63
CA PRO A 2 25.43 -21.09 -10.11
C PRO A 2 25.38 -20.11 -8.93
N ARG A 3 26.02 -18.97 -9.15
CA ARG A 3 26.34 -17.90 -8.22
C ARG A 3 25.11 -17.01 -7.97
N GLY A 4 24.96 -16.59 -6.71
CA GLY A 4 24.17 -15.46 -6.20
C GLY A 4 23.29 -14.74 -7.20
N GLU A 5 22.05 -15.22 -7.37
CA GLU A 5 20.96 -14.36 -7.79
C GLU A 5 20.65 -13.38 -6.65
N ASP A 6 20.68 -12.10 -6.98
CA ASP A 6 20.38 -11.00 -6.08
C ASP A 6 19.00 -11.22 -5.45
N SER A 7 18.98 -11.63 -4.17
CA SER A 7 17.75 -11.99 -3.44
C SER A 7 16.73 -10.85 -3.40
N THR A 8 17.20 -9.62 -3.64
CA THR A 8 16.39 -8.41 -3.74
C THR A 8 15.54 -8.42 -5.02
N TYR A 9 16.10 -8.84 -6.16
CA TYR A 9 15.42 -8.83 -7.46
C TYR A 9 14.30 -9.87 -7.54
N ALA A 10 14.56 -11.10 -7.07
CA ALA A 10 13.54 -12.15 -6.96
C ALA A 10 12.38 -11.77 -6.02
N ARG A 11 12.65 -10.91 -5.02
CA ARG A 11 11.65 -10.45 -4.04
C ARG A 11 10.85 -9.23 -4.53
N TRP A 12 11.44 -8.34 -5.32
CA TRP A 12 10.72 -7.24 -6.00
C TRP A 12 9.69 -7.77 -7.02
N LEU A 13 10.04 -8.83 -7.75
CA LEU A 13 9.11 -9.53 -8.64
C LEU A 13 7.91 -10.11 -7.89
N ASN A 14 8.03 -10.41 -6.58
CA ASN A 14 6.89 -10.92 -5.82
C ASN A 14 5.81 -9.85 -5.65
N TRP A 15 6.10 -8.61 -5.26
CA TRP A 15 5.05 -7.59 -5.16
C TRP A 15 4.41 -7.29 -6.54
N LEU A 16 5.23 -7.04 -7.56
CA LEU A 16 4.76 -6.77 -8.92
C LEU A 16 3.92 -7.94 -9.48
N GLY A 17 4.32 -9.17 -9.18
CA GLY A 17 3.61 -10.38 -9.57
C GLY A 17 2.21 -10.50 -8.99
N HIS A 18 1.89 -9.78 -7.90
CA HIS A 18 0.58 -9.79 -7.25
C HIS A 18 -0.27 -8.55 -7.53
N LEU A 19 0.23 -7.56 -8.28
CA LEU A 19 -0.54 -6.35 -8.61
C LEU A 19 -1.86 -6.66 -9.33
N HIS A 20 -1.92 -7.75 -10.09
CA HIS A 20 -3.12 -8.22 -10.78
C HIS A 20 -4.27 -8.61 -9.84
N LEU A 21 -4.00 -8.78 -8.54
CA LEU A 21 -5.01 -9.08 -7.54
C LEU A 21 -5.80 -7.82 -7.11
N TYR A 22 -5.34 -6.63 -7.50
CA TYR A 22 -5.91 -5.34 -7.11
C TYR A 22 -6.59 -4.61 -8.27
N ASN A 23 -7.55 -3.73 -7.97
CA ASN A 23 -8.32 -3.01 -8.97
C ASN A 23 -8.74 -1.60 -8.52
N ALA A 24 -7.76 -0.75 -8.19
CA ALA A 24 -8.03 0.62 -7.73
C ALA A 24 -8.83 1.47 -8.73
N CYS A 25 -8.69 1.22 -10.04
CA CYS A 25 -9.37 2.00 -11.09
C CYS A 25 -10.72 1.45 -11.55
N GLY A 26 -11.23 0.35 -10.96
CA GLY A 26 -12.49 -0.25 -11.38
C GLY A 26 -12.47 -0.82 -12.80
N GLY A 27 -11.31 -1.22 -13.32
CA GLY A 27 -11.18 -1.72 -14.69
C GLY A 27 -11.32 -0.64 -15.77
N THR A 28 -11.32 0.65 -15.39
CA THR A 28 -11.27 1.76 -16.34
C THR A 28 -10.02 1.65 -17.20
N ALA A 29 -10.17 1.70 -18.54
CA ALA A 29 -9.05 1.57 -19.47
C ALA A 29 -8.05 2.72 -19.30
N ALA A 30 -6.75 2.44 -19.50
CA ALA A 30 -5.71 3.45 -19.38
C ALA A 30 -5.89 4.58 -20.40
N GLU A 31 -5.94 5.82 -19.92
CA GLU A 31 -5.91 7.02 -20.76
C GLU A 31 -4.64 7.83 -20.46
N PHE A 32 -3.80 8.03 -21.48
CA PHE A 32 -2.59 8.82 -21.35
C PHE A 32 -2.23 9.57 -22.64
N LYS A 33 -1.42 10.61 -22.50
CA LYS A 33 -0.87 11.40 -23.61
C LYS A 33 0.63 11.57 -23.40
N ILE A 34 1.43 11.19 -24.39
CA ILE A 34 2.85 11.56 -24.41
C ILE A 34 2.91 13.04 -24.81
N LEU A 35 3.37 13.91 -23.91
CA LEU A 35 3.46 15.34 -24.18
C LEU A 35 4.79 15.69 -24.85
N ASN A 36 5.88 15.10 -24.36
CA ASN A 36 7.21 15.19 -24.93
C ASN A 36 8.07 14.00 -24.43
N PRO A 37 9.33 13.83 -24.86
CA PRO A 37 10.16 12.68 -24.48
C PRO A 37 10.43 12.52 -22.98
N ARG A 38 10.12 13.54 -22.16
CA ARG A 38 10.33 13.55 -20.70
C ARG A 38 9.03 13.77 -19.92
N SER A 39 7.87 13.75 -20.56
CA SER A 39 6.62 13.87 -19.80
C SER A 39 5.43 13.18 -20.44
N ILE A 40 4.60 12.62 -19.56
CA ILE A 40 3.36 11.92 -19.89
C ILE A 40 2.23 12.50 -19.03
N ALA A 41 1.07 12.74 -19.63
CA ALA A 41 -0.13 13.02 -18.88
C ALA A 41 -0.91 11.73 -18.69
N LEU A 42 -1.21 11.37 -17.44
CA LEU A 42 -2.12 10.27 -17.10
C LEU A 42 -3.48 10.84 -16.70
N ARG A 43 -4.57 10.18 -17.10
CA ARG A 43 -5.91 10.53 -16.61
C ARG A 43 -6.11 9.91 -15.23
N GLY A 44 -6.43 10.73 -14.24
CA GLY A 44 -6.60 10.28 -12.85
C GLY A 44 -7.16 11.34 -11.93
N VAL A 45 -7.14 11.07 -10.63
CA VAL A 45 -7.62 11.97 -9.58
C VAL A 45 -6.70 11.89 -8.35
N ILE A 46 -6.39 13.04 -7.76
CA ILE A 46 -5.75 13.11 -6.45
C ILE A 46 -6.81 12.86 -5.37
N VAL A 47 -6.65 11.79 -4.60
CA VAL A 47 -7.62 11.37 -3.58
C VAL A 47 -7.17 11.72 -2.16
N ASN A 48 -5.87 11.87 -1.93
CA ASN A 48 -5.32 12.09 -0.60
C ASN A 48 -3.88 12.62 -0.60
N GLU A 49 -3.33 12.85 0.60
CA GLU A 49 -1.95 13.27 0.85
C GLU A 49 -1.35 12.45 2.00
N ILE A 50 -0.06 12.14 1.91
CA ILE A 50 0.71 11.47 2.94
C ILE A 50 0.98 12.42 4.10
N LYS A 51 0.49 12.08 5.30
CA LYS A 51 0.65 12.89 6.51
C LYS A 51 1.81 12.43 7.38
N PHE A 52 1.95 11.12 7.54
CA PHE A 52 2.98 10.50 8.35
C PHE A 52 3.68 9.38 7.59
N THR A 53 4.97 9.21 7.86
CA THR A 53 5.80 8.14 7.31
C THR A 53 6.59 7.49 8.43
N GLY A 54 6.61 6.16 8.48
CA GLY A 54 7.52 5.41 9.33
C GLY A 54 8.92 5.32 8.75
N SER A 55 9.73 4.52 9.40
CA SER A 55 11.10 4.19 9.02
C SER A 55 11.12 3.19 7.87
N ASP A 56 12.26 3.06 7.20
CA ASP A 56 12.45 2.00 6.22
C ASP A 56 12.45 0.64 6.93
N PHE A 57 11.63 -0.30 6.47
CA PHE A 57 11.46 -1.59 7.16
C PHE A 57 12.76 -2.40 7.20
N ASP A 58 13.62 -2.23 6.19
CA ASP A 58 14.93 -2.89 6.14
C ASP A 58 15.97 -2.24 7.08
N SER A 59 15.65 -1.10 7.70
CA SER A 59 16.55 -0.32 8.57
C SER A 59 16.34 -0.54 10.08
N ILE A 60 15.26 -1.21 10.48
CA ILE A 60 14.87 -1.40 11.88
C ILE A 60 14.47 -2.85 12.15
N SER A 61 14.40 -3.24 13.43
CA SER A 61 13.94 -4.57 13.80
C SER A 61 12.43 -4.72 13.52
N GLN A 62 11.95 -5.95 13.37
CA GLN A 62 10.52 -6.21 13.19
C GLN A 62 9.68 -5.74 14.40
N GLU A 63 10.23 -5.83 15.60
CA GLU A 63 9.59 -5.36 16.83
C GLU A 63 9.46 -3.83 16.81
N ASP A 64 10.54 -3.12 16.52
CA ASP A 64 10.53 -1.66 16.40
C ASP A 64 9.58 -1.19 15.30
N ALA A 65 9.56 -1.90 14.16
CA ALA A 65 8.68 -1.61 13.05
C ALA A 65 7.21 -1.77 13.46
N LEU A 66 6.88 -2.84 14.18
CA LEU A 66 5.51 -3.07 14.65
C LEU A 66 5.08 -1.99 15.65
N HIS A 67 5.94 -1.61 16.60
CA HIS A 67 5.67 -0.52 17.54
C HIS A 67 5.49 0.83 16.83
N GLU A 68 6.34 1.15 15.85
CA GLU A 68 6.21 2.36 15.05
C GLU A 68 4.88 2.37 14.27
N MET A 69 4.54 1.26 13.63
CA MET A 69 3.29 1.11 12.89
C MET A 69 2.07 1.28 13.80
N TYR A 70 2.08 0.70 15.00
CA TYR A 70 1.02 0.92 16.00
C TYR A 70 0.87 2.39 16.38
N ASN A 71 1.98 3.06 16.66
CA ASN A 71 2.00 4.48 17.02
C ASN A 71 1.46 5.36 15.89
N LEU A 72 1.87 5.08 14.64
CA LEU A 72 1.41 5.81 13.46
C LEU A 72 -0.07 5.58 13.18
N ALA A 73 -0.53 4.33 13.28
CA ALA A 73 -1.94 3.97 13.13
C ALA A 73 -2.83 4.47 14.29
N ARG A 74 -2.20 4.93 15.38
CA ARG A 74 -2.86 5.31 16.64
C ARG A 74 -3.72 4.17 17.18
N ILE A 75 -3.18 2.96 17.12
CA ILE A 75 -3.82 1.77 17.67
C ILE A 75 -3.11 1.45 18.98
N SER A 76 -3.89 1.43 20.04
CA SER A 76 -3.44 0.89 21.31
C SER A 76 -3.56 -0.64 21.25
N PRO A 77 -2.51 -1.41 21.58
CA PRO A 77 -2.58 -2.88 21.56
C PRO A 77 -3.64 -3.44 22.52
N ASN A 78 -4.08 -2.65 23.50
CA ASN A 78 -5.02 -3.06 24.55
C ASN A 78 -6.46 -2.52 24.40
N VAL A 79 -6.79 -1.82 23.29
CA VAL A 79 -8.15 -1.27 23.08
C VAL A 79 -8.74 -1.88 21.83
N GLU A 80 -9.61 -2.88 22.01
CA GLU A 80 -10.18 -3.66 20.91
C GLU A 80 -11.47 -3.06 20.33
N GLU A 81 -12.22 -2.27 21.09
CA GLU A 81 -13.63 -2.02 20.76
C GLU A 81 -13.95 -0.52 20.72
N GLY A 82 -14.26 -0.01 19.52
CA GLY A 82 -14.94 1.28 19.33
C GLY A 82 -14.29 2.27 18.36
N GLU A 83 -13.00 2.12 18.04
CA GLU A 83 -12.37 3.00 17.04
C GLU A 83 -12.58 2.46 15.62
N HIS A 84 -13.47 3.13 14.91
CA HIS A 84 -13.77 2.88 13.52
C HIS A 84 -12.68 3.43 12.59
N TYR A 85 -12.40 2.69 11.51
CA TYR A 85 -11.47 3.10 10.46
C TYR A 85 -12.19 3.88 9.36
N CYS A 86 -11.70 5.07 9.05
CA CYS A 86 -12.12 5.94 7.95
C CYS A 86 -13.65 6.02 7.74
N ASP A 87 -14.21 5.28 6.78
CA ASP A 87 -15.64 5.28 6.41
C ASP A 87 -16.56 4.60 7.45
N ASN A 88 -15.97 4.19 8.57
CA ASN A 88 -16.57 3.55 9.73
C ASN A 88 -17.13 2.15 9.50
N THR A 89 -16.76 1.49 8.41
CA THR A 89 -17.25 0.14 8.09
C THR A 89 -16.55 -0.97 8.88
N ILE A 90 -15.30 -0.74 9.30
CA ILE A 90 -14.48 -1.73 10.03
C ILE A 90 -13.76 -1.08 11.22
N THR A 91 -13.26 -1.91 12.15
CA THR A 91 -12.43 -1.42 13.25
C THR A 91 -11.03 -1.05 12.76
N LYS A 92 -10.33 -0.13 13.45
CA LYS A 92 -8.93 0.16 13.13
C LYS A 92 -8.02 -1.04 13.25
N LYS A 93 -8.24 -1.94 14.22
CA LYS A 93 -7.48 -3.20 14.36
C LYS A 93 -7.68 -4.09 13.12
N ALA A 94 -8.91 -4.18 12.61
CA ALA A 94 -9.21 -4.88 11.36
C ALA A 94 -8.50 -4.27 10.16
N ALA A 95 -8.57 -2.94 10.00
CA ALA A 95 -7.91 -2.21 8.93
C ALA A 95 -6.39 -2.36 8.99
N PHE A 96 -5.80 -2.27 10.18
CA PHE A 96 -4.37 -2.43 10.39
C PHE A 96 -3.91 -3.83 10.03
N TRP A 97 -4.60 -4.85 10.53
CA TRP A 97 -4.30 -6.24 10.21
C TRP A 97 -4.33 -6.48 8.69
N THR A 98 -5.42 -6.04 8.06
CA THR A 98 -5.61 -6.16 6.62
C THR A 98 -4.53 -5.40 5.84
N THR A 99 -4.08 -4.26 6.37
CA THR A 99 -2.98 -3.47 5.78
C THR A 99 -1.66 -4.21 5.87
N MET A 100 -1.34 -4.82 7.01
CA MET A 100 -0.11 -5.60 7.21
C MET A 100 0.00 -6.78 6.24
N CYS A 101 -1.15 -7.31 5.79
CA CYS A 101 -1.22 -8.35 4.79
C CYS A 101 -1.60 -7.87 3.39
N GLY A 102 -1.78 -6.56 3.16
CA GLY A 102 -2.09 -6.03 1.83
C GLY A 102 -3.37 -6.61 1.23
N SER A 103 -4.31 -7.02 2.09
CA SER A 103 -5.52 -7.76 1.73
C SER A 103 -5.23 -9.05 0.93
N ILE A 104 -4.11 -9.74 1.19
CA ILE A 104 -3.77 -11.04 0.60
C ILE A 104 -3.48 -12.10 1.67
N GLU A 105 -3.85 -13.35 1.40
CA GLU A 105 -3.49 -14.52 2.19
C GLU A 105 -2.45 -15.34 1.43
N TYR A 106 -1.60 -16.03 2.18
CA TYR A 106 -0.75 -17.08 1.67
C TYR A 106 -1.37 -18.46 1.90
N PHE A 107 -1.43 -19.29 0.86
CA PHE A 107 -1.92 -20.68 0.93
C PHE A 107 -0.84 -21.70 0.56
N LEU A 108 -0.67 -22.70 1.43
CA LEU A 108 0.00 -23.97 1.14
C LEU A 108 -1.06 -25.06 0.99
N ASP A 109 -1.31 -25.52 -0.24
CA ASP A 109 -2.08 -26.75 -0.46
C ASP A 109 -1.17 -27.96 -0.22
N THR A 110 -1.04 -28.34 1.05
CA THR A 110 -0.24 -29.50 1.49
C THR A 110 -0.83 -30.83 1.02
N ALA A 111 -2.10 -30.84 0.60
CA ALA A 111 -2.80 -32.06 0.19
C ALA A 111 -2.57 -32.42 -1.30
N ARG A 112 -2.10 -31.49 -2.13
CA ARG A 112 -1.98 -31.70 -3.60
C ARG A 112 -0.61 -31.38 -4.21
N GLU A 113 0.45 -31.23 -3.41
CA GLU A 113 1.79 -30.85 -3.89
C GLU A 113 1.78 -29.61 -4.80
N LYS A 114 0.80 -28.70 -4.61
CA LYS A 114 0.70 -27.52 -5.45
C LYS A 114 1.69 -26.46 -4.96
N GLN A 115 2.23 -25.72 -5.92
CA GLN A 115 2.97 -24.49 -5.66
C GLN A 115 2.12 -23.56 -4.78
N PRO A 116 2.72 -22.90 -3.78
CA PRO A 116 2.01 -21.95 -2.95
C PRO A 116 1.46 -20.81 -3.79
N PHE A 117 0.30 -20.27 -3.41
CA PHE A 117 -0.32 -19.16 -4.11
C PHE A 117 -0.91 -18.14 -3.15
N PHE A 118 -1.02 -16.90 -3.63
CA PHE A 118 -1.67 -15.82 -2.90
C PHE A 118 -3.09 -15.60 -3.43
N ARG A 119 -4.01 -15.27 -2.54
CA ARG A 119 -5.37 -14.88 -2.93
C ARG A 119 -5.80 -13.64 -2.18
N ARG A 120 -6.78 -12.93 -2.74
CA ARG A 120 -7.41 -11.78 -2.11
C ARG A 120 -8.22 -12.16 -0.88
N ILE A 121 -8.04 -11.40 0.19
CA ILE A 121 -8.93 -11.35 1.34
C ILE A 121 -9.37 -9.90 1.52
N PRO A 122 -10.57 -9.52 1.07
CA PRO A 122 -11.06 -8.16 1.26
C PRO A 122 -11.31 -7.82 2.74
N MET A 123 -11.57 -8.83 3.58
CA MET A 123 -11.73 -8.65 5.02
C MET A 123 -11.39 -9.94 5.78
N PRO A 124 -10.56 -9.89 6.84
CA PRO A 124 -10.26 -11.05 7.66
C PRO A 124 -11.50 -11.50 8.42
N THR A 125 -11.88 -12.76 8.27
CA THR A 125 -12.98 -13.37 9.02
C THR A 125 -12.57 -13.77 10.45
N GLU A 126 -11.26 -13.84 10.72
CA GLU A 126 -10.69 -14.26 11.99
C GLU A 126 -9.34 -13.55 12.24
N PHE A 127 -9.10 -13.16 13.50
CA PHE A 127 -7.89 -12.46 13.94
C PHE A 127 -6.85 -13.37 14.60
N SER A 128 -7.19 -14.63 14.88
CA SER A 128 -6.34 -15.55 15.67
C SER A 128 -4.93 -15.70 15.11
N ARG A 129 -4.80 -15.77 13.78
CA ARG A 129 -3.48 -15.85 13.11
C ARG A 129 -2.67 -14.57 13.26
N PHE A 130 -3.33 -13.41 13.23
CA PHE A 130 -2.69 -12.13 13.47
C PHE A 130 -2.22 -12.00 14.92
N GLU A 131 -3.09 -12.32 15.88
CA GLU A 131 -2.77 -12.27 17.31
C GLU A 131 -1.61 -13.20 17.65
N LYS A 132 -1.61 -14.40 17.05
CA LYS A 132 -0.51 -15.35 17.19
C LYS A 132 0.78 -14.85 16.54
N TRP A 133 0.71 -14.23 15.36
CA TRP A 133 1.86 -13.61 14.71
C TRP A 133 2.40 -12.40 15.49
N GLU A 134 1.52 -11.58 16.05
CA GLU A 134 1.87 -10.43 16.88
C GLU A 134 2.60 -10.89 18.14
N ALA A 135 2.02 -11.86 18.87
CA ALA A 135 2.65 -12.45 20.05
C ALA A 135 4.02 -13.04 19.72
N TRP A 136 4.16 -13.72 18.57
CA TRP A 136 5.45 -14.23 18.09
C TRP A 136 6.43 -13.10 17.73
N SER A 137 5.95 -12.00 17.15
CA SER A 137 6.77 -10.86 16.73
C SER A 137 7.35 -10.10 17.91
N LEU A 138 6.60 -10.02 19.01
CA LEU A 138 6.96 -9.34 20.26
C LEU A 138 7.65 -10.26 21.28
N ALA A 139 7.79 -11.56 20.98
CA ALA A 139 8.42 -12.50 21.89
C ALA A 139 9.95 -12.32 21.94
N GLN A 140 10.51 -12.30 23.15
CA GLN A 140 11.97 -12.22 23.38
C GLN A 140 12.75 -13.40 22.74
N SER A 141 12.11 -14.55 22.60
CA SER A 141 12.67 -15.73 21.93
C SER A 141 11.70 -16.21 20.86
N LYS A 142 12.15 -16.15 19.60
CA LYS A 142 11.35 -16.60 18.46
C LYS A 142 11.35 -18.13 18.40
N VAL A 143 10.22 -18.73 18.76
CA VAL A 143 9.95 -20.15 18.52
C VAL A 143 9.85 -20.39 16.99
N THR A 144 9.98 -21.65 16.56
CA THR A 144 9.82 -22.04 15.15
C THR A 144 8.53 -21.47 14.57
N LEU A 145 8.64 -20.83 13.40
CA LEU A 145 7.50 -20.38 12.62
C LEU A 145 6.56 -21.57 12.36
N ASP A 146 5.36 -21.55 12.90
CA ASP A 146 4.29 -22.45 12.47
C ASP A 146 3.51 -21.85 11.30
N GLU A 147 2.56 -22.61 10.77
CA GLU A 147 1.80 -22.22 9.58
C GLU A 147 0.99 -20.93 9.77
N ASP A 148 0.40 -20.71 10.95
CA ASP A 148 -0.37 -19.51 11.23
C ASP A 148 0.52 -18.27 11.20
N VAL A 149 1.69 -18.34 11.83
CA VAL A 149 2.64 -17.22 11.83
C VAL A 149 3.20 -16.99 10.42
N ARG A 150 3.48 -18.05 9.65
CA ARG A 150 3.92 -17.92 8.24
C ARG A 150 2.87 -17.27 7.36
N SER A 151 1.59 -17.59 7.56
CA SER A 151 0.48 -17.04 6.78
C SER A 151 0.41 -15.51 6.85
N VAL A 152 0.93 -14.94 7.94
CA VAL A 152 1.03 -13.50 8.17
C VAL A 152 2.39 -12.96 7.72
N GLN A 153 3.47 -13.60 8.16
CA GLN A 153 4.84 -13.11 7.97
C GLN A 153 5.20 -13.01 6.49
N TRP A 154 4.69 -13.92 5.65
CA TRP A 154 5.01 -13.92 4.22
C TRP A 154 4.39 -12.75 3.46
N PRO A 155 3.06 -12.53 3.49
CA PRO A 155 2.45 -11.32 2.93
C PRO A 155 3.14 -10.04 3.39
N LEU A 156 3.39 -9.90 4.70
CA LEU A 156 4.08 -8.74 5.24
C LEU A 156 5.48 -8.55 4.61
N SER A 157 6.25 -9.63 4.50
CA SER A 157 7.60 -9.58 3.90
C SER A 157 7.60 -9.20 2.42
N ILE A 158 6.48 -9.40 1.71
CA ILE A 158 6.34 -8.96 0.31
C ILE A 158 5.98 -7.47 0.27
N LEU A 159 5.10 -7.04 1.17
CA LEU A 159 4.59 -5.66 1.24
C LEU A 159 5.57 -4.64 1.78
N THR A 160 6.52 -5.06 2.62
CA THR A 160 7.45 -4.12 3.25
C THR A 160 8.72 -3.86 2.43
N LYS A 161 8.99 -4.65 1.37
CA LYS A 161 10.24 -4.54 0.62
C LYS A 161 10.27 -3.27 -0.23
N GLY A 162 11.29 -2.44 0.00
CA GLY A 162 11.41 -1.12 -0.64
C GLY A 162 10.26 -0.17 -0.29
N ARG A 163 9.56 -0.45 0.81
CA ARG A 163 8.35 0.25 1.23
C ARG A 163 8.41 0.55 2.72
N LYS A 164 7.62 1.54 3.12
CA LYS A 164 7.45 1.93 4.51
C LYS A 164 5.99 2.15 4.82
N PHE A 165 5.63 1.95 6.07
CA PHE A 165 4.29 2.24 6.55
C PHE A 165 4.04 3.75 6.53
N THR A 166 2.89 4.14 6.04
CA THR A 166 2.48 5.55 5.97
C THR A 166 1.03 5.69 6.38
N VAL A 167 0.68 6.91 6.79
CA VAL A 167 -0.70 7.28 7.11
C VAL A 167 -1.05 8.56 6.37
N THR A 168 -2.17 8.55 5.67
CA THR A 168 -2.67 9.70 4.89
C THR A 168 -3.36 10.75 5.78
N THR A 169 -3.68 11.92 5.25
CA THR A 169 -4.37 12.98 6.00
C THR A 169 -5.76 12.57 6.46
N ARG A 170 -6.45 11.71 5.69
CA ARG A 170 -7.74 11.09 6.06
C ARG A 170 -7.62 9.84 6.94
N GLY A 171 -6.42 9.48 7.37
CA GLY A 171 -6.18 8.35 8.27
C GLY A 171 -6.05 6.98 7.60
N TYR A 172 -6.06 6.89 6.27
CA TYR A 172 -5.79 5.62 5.59
C TYR A 172 -4.37 5.14 5.87
N MET A 173 -4.24 3.85 6.16
CA MET A 173 -2.98 3.15 6.38
C MET A 173 -2.47 2.55 5.06
N SER A 174 -1.16 2.56 4.88
CA SER A 174 -0.56 2.21 3.59
C SER A 174 0.89 1.74 3.67
N PHE A 175 1.33 1.07 2.59
CA PHE A 175 2.73 0.78 2.29
C PHE A 175 3.14 1.50 1.00
N CYS A 176 3.91 2.58 1.15
CA CYS A 176 4.40 3.42 0.06
C CYS A 176 5.89 3.22 -0.16
N PRO A 177 6.45 3.58 -1.33
CA PRO A 177 7.88 3.47 -1.61
C PRO A 177 8.73 4.16 -0.53
N THR A 178 9.90 3.61 -0.17
CA THR A 178 10.76 4.16 0.90
C THR A 178 11.10 5.65 0.70
N ARG A 179 11.17 6.11 -0.55
CA ARG A 179 11.44 7.52 -0.91
C ARG A 179 10.23 8.47 -0.77
N CYS A 180 9.06 7.95 -0.43
CA CYS A 180 7.85 8.73 -0.12
C CYS A 180 8.11 9.66 1.07
N MET A 181 7.45 10.81 1.13
CA MET A 181 7.55 11.74 2.26
C MET A 181 6.21 12.42 2.55
N LYS A 182 6.13 13.10 3.70
CA LYS A 182 5.00 13.97 4.04
C LYS A 182 4.79 15.01 2.93
N GLY A 183 3.55 15.20 2.51
CA GLY A 183 3.18 16.10 1.41
C GLY A 183 3.16 15.44 0.04
N ASP A 184 3.63 14.20 -0.10
CA ASP A 184 3.39 13.43 -1.33
C ASP A 184 1.89 13.12 -1.45
N LEU A 185 1.39 13.14 -2.68
CA LEU A 185 -0.01 12.97 -3.03
C LEU A 185 -0.31 11.53 -3.41
N VAL A 186 -1.51 11.08 -3.07
CA VAL A 186 -2.06 9.79 -3.47
C VAL A 186 -2.97 10.02 -4.67
N ALA A 187 -2.66 9.36 -5.78
CA ALA A 187 -3.40 9.43 -7.02
C ALA A 187 -3.97 8.06 -7.40
N VAL A 188 -5.20 8.04 -7.90
CA VAL A 188 -5.75 6.89 -8.62
C VAL A 188 -5.81 7.27 -10.10
N VAL A 189 -5.19 6.46 -10.94
CA VAL A 189 -5.13 6.69 -12.38
C VAL A 189 -5.90 5.61 -13.13
N THR A 190 -6.48 6.00 -14.26
CA THR A 190 -7.11 5.07 -15.20
C THR A 190 -6.11 3.99 -15.65
N GLY A 191 -6.56 2.75 -15.77
CA GLY A 191 -5.73 1.58 -16.08
C GLY A 191 -4.77 1.12 -14.98
N GLY A 192 -4.72 1.83 -13.84
CA GLY A 192 -3.88 1.46 -12.70
C GLY A 192 -4.55 0.45 -11.77
N SER A 193 -3.86 -0.66 -11.47
CA SER A 193 -4.35 -1.65 -10.49
C SER A 193 -4.23 -1.18 -9.04
N VAL A 194 -3.35 -0.21 -8.77
CA VAL A 194 -3.04 0.29 -7.42
C VAL A 194 -2.82 1.81 -7.43
N PRO A 195 -3.00 2.51 -6.29
CA PRO A 195 -2.72 3.94 -6.20
C PRO A 195 -1.24 4.27 -6.46
N LEU A 196 -0.99 5.41 -7.09
CA LEU A 196 0.34 5.99 -7.31
C LEU A 196 0.63 7.09 -6.29
N ILE A 197 1.89 7.18 -5.89
CA ILE A 197 2.42 8.26 -5.07
C ILE A 197 3.09 9.28 -5.99
N LEU A 198 2.62 10.51 -5.91
CA LEU A 198 3.07 11.63 -6.74
C LEU A 198 3.68 12.71 -5.85
N ARG A 199 4.79 13.30 -6.27
CA ARG A 199 5.37 14.47 -5.60
C ARG A 199 5.11 15.73 -6.41
N PRO A 200 4.38 16.73 -5.88
CA PRO A 200 4.16 17.97 -6.60
C PRO A 200 5.47 18.73 -6.77
N HIS A 201 5.71 19.24 -7.98
CA HIS A 201 6.70 20.28 -8.19
C HIS A 201 6.07 21.61 -7.82
N ARG A 202 6.78 22.40 -6.98
CA ARG A 202 6.38 23.78 -6.75
C ARG A 202 6.39 24.52 -8.09
N THR A 203 5.21 24.82 -8.60
CA THR A 203 5.03 25.79 -9.67
C THR A 203 5.53 27.14 -9.16
N SER A 204 6.31 27.85 -9.97
CA SER A 204 6.63 29.25 -9.64
C SER A 204 5.32 30.06 -9.69
N GLU A 205 5.23 31.15 -8.92
CA GLU A 205 4.07 32.06 -8.98
C GLU A 205 3.76 32.52 -10.41
N ASN A 206 4.79 32.60 -11.26
CA ASN A 206 4.64 32.90 -12.69
C ASN A 206 3.96 31.78 -13.49
N ALA A 207 4.20 30.51 -13.16
CA ALA A 207 3.56 29.38 -13.82
C ALA A 207 2.06 29.30 -13.52
N GLU A 208 1.67 29.60 -12.27
CA GLU A 208 0.26 29.70 -11.87
C GLU A 208 -0.46 30.84 -12.58
N ARG A 209 0.17 32.02 -12.68
CA ARG A 209 -0.37 33.18 -13.41
C ARG A 209 -0.52 32.92 -14.91
N LEU A 210 0.28 32.01 -15.47
CA LEU A 210 0.21 31.59 -16.87
C LEU A 210 -0.75 30.42 -17.10
N GLY A 211 -1.43 29.91 -16.06
CA GLY A 211 -2.36 28.79 -16.15
C GLY A 211 -1.68 27.47 -16.53
N LEU A 212 -0.38 27.30 -16.23
CA LEU A 212 0.31 26.05 -16.48
C LEU A 212 -0.17 24.98 -15.49
N LYS A 213 -0.43 23.76 -16.00
CA LYS A 213 -0.83 22.62 -15.16
C LYS A 213 0.29 22.27 -14.18
N GLU A 214 -0.08 21.91 -12.96
CA GLU A 214 0.84 21.36 -11.97
C GLU A 214 1.51 20.09 -12.51
N GLN A 215 2.79 19.91 -12.17
CA GLN A 215 3.61 18.80 -12.64
C GLN A 215 4.05 17.96 -11.44
N TYR A 216 4.18 16.65 -11.66
CA TYR A 216 4.47 15.70 -10.60
C TYR A 216 5.65 14.80 -10.96
N THR A 217 6.46 14.46 -9.97
CA THR A 217 7.38 13.32 -10.06
C THR A 217 6.65 12.06 -9.61
N LEU A 218 6.72 10.99 -10.41
CA LEU A 218 6.22 9.68 -9.98
C LEU A 218 7.17 9.06 -8.93
N ILE A 219 6.68 8.92 -7.71
CA ILE A 219 7.39 8.28 -6.60
C ILE A 219 7.23 6.76 -6.64
N GLY A 220 6.12 6.24 -7.12
CA GLY A 220 5.91 4.82 -7.35
C GLY A 220 4.51 4.38 -6.99
N ASP A 221 4.26 3.08 -7.07
CA ASP A 221 2.99 2.46 -6.70
C ASP A 221 2.89 2.27 -5.18
N SER A 222 1.68 2.05 -4.67
CA SER A 222 1.42 1.88 -3.24
C SER A 222 0.28 0.91 -2.97
N TYR A 223 0.34 0.25 -1.83
CA TYR A 223 -0.85 -0.36 -1.23
C TYR A 223 -1.42 0.62 -0.22
N ILE A 224 -2.71 0.93 -0.34
CA ILE A 224 -3.47 1.78 0.57
C ILE A 224 -4.80 1.10 0.87
N HIS A 225 -4.99 0.71 2.13
CA HIS A 225 -6.19 -0.01 2.53
C HIS A 225 -7.41 0.89 2.41
N GLY A 226 -8.46 0.40 1.75
CA GLY A 226 -9.67 1.19 1.43
C GLY A 226 -9.58 2.01 0.14
N LEU A 227 -8.43 2.08 -0.54
CA LEU A 227 -8.29 2.69 -1.88
C LEU A 227 -7.82 1.69 -2.95
N THR A 228 -7.06 0.68 -2.55
CA THR A 228 -6.53 -0.35 -3.47
C THR A 228 -7.58 -1.42 -3.80
N ASP A 229 -8.57 -1.54 -2.91
CA ASP A 229 -9.56 -2.61 -2.89
C ASP A 229 -10.94 -2.12 -3.34
N VAL A 230 -11.07 -0.81 -3.60
CA VAL A 230 -12.30 -0.15 -4.02
C VAL A 230 -12.12 0.37 -5.44
N GLU A 231 -13.23 0.44 -6.17
CA GLU A 231 -13.32 1.11 -7.47
C GLU A 231 -13.31 2.62 -7.20
N ALA A 232 -12.17 3.17 -6.78
CA ALA A 232 -12.08 4.54 -6.27
C ALA A 232 -12.58 5.58 -7.30
N LEU A 233 -12.44 5.27 -8.60
CA LEU A 233 -12.97 6.07 -9.70
C LEU A 233 -14.50 5.98 -9.88
N GLU A 234 -15.13 4.92 -9.37
CA GLU A 234 -16.59 4.70 -9.43
C GLU A 234 -17.31 5.22 -8.17
N THR A 235 -16.59 5.36 -7.05
CA THR A 235 -17.15 5.91 -5.80
C THR A 235 -17.41 7.42 -5.87
N LYS A 236 -18.38 7.91 -5.07
CA LYS A 236 -18.80 9.34 -5.00
C LYS A 236 -17.64 10.32 -4.70
N ASP A 237 -16.55 9.86 -4.10
CA ASP A 237 -15.38 10.69 -3.81
C ASP A 237 -14.47 10.92 -5.04
N GLY A 238 -14.52 10.04 -6.05
CA GLY A 238 -13.65 10.04 -7.22
C GLY A 238 -14.36 10.10 -8.57
N GLY A 239 -15.67 10.41 -8.58
CA GLY A 239 -16.52 10.31 -9.77
C GLY A 239 -15.90 10.91 -11.04
N ALA A 240 -16.17 10.28 -12.18
CA ALA A 240 -15.59 10.56 -13.51
C ALA A 240 -15.48 12.05 -13.89
N ASP A 241 -16.37 12.90 -13.36
CA ASP A 241 -16.34 14.37 -13.50
C ASP A 241 -15.13 15.07 -12.83
N ARG A 242 -14.37 14.37 -11.98
CA ARG A 242 -13.18 14.87 -11.27
C ARG A 242 -11.86 14.42 -11.89
N LEU A 243 -11.91 13.61 -12.95
CA LEU A 243 -10.70 13.17 -13.63
C LEU A 243 -9.98 14.38 -14.25
N GLU A 244 -8.67 14.42 -14.07
CA GLU A 244 -7.81 15.45 -14.63
C GLU A 244 -6.57 14.84 -15.28
N ASP A 245 -5.83 15.66 -16.04
CA ASP A 245 -4.56 15.24 -16.60
C ASP A 245 -3.46 15.48 -15.54
N LEU A 246 -2.97 14.39 -14.94
CA LEU A 246 -1.82 14.41 -14.04
C LEU A 246 -0.54 14.36 -14.87
N VAL A 247 0.16 15.49 -14.98
CA VAL A 247 1.37 15.61 -15.80
C VAL A 247 2.57 15.10 -15.03
N LEU A 248 3.12 13.97 -15.45
CA LEU A 248 4.30 13.33 -14.85
C LEU A 248 5.57 13.73 -15.61
N LEU A 249 6.63 14.05 -14.86
CA LEU A 249 8.00 14.33 -15.33
C LEU A 249 8.92 13.10 -15.22
#